data_AF-A0A284QY15-F1
#
_entry.id   AF-A0A284QY15-F1
#
_cell.length_a   1.000
_cell.length_b   1.000
_cell.length_c   1.000
_cell.angle_alpha   90.00
_cell.angle_beta   90.00
_cell.angle_gamma   90.00
#
_symmetry.space_group_name_H-M   'P 1'
#
loop_
_entity.id
_entity.type
_entity.pdbx_description
1 polymer ?
#
loop_
_entity_poly.entity_id
_entity_poly.type
_entity_poly.pdbx_seq_one_letter_code
_entity_poly.pdbx_strand_id
1 'polypeptide(L)'
;MYQEGGEKSDGEAPERVWAMLNPVAMQMKEMQLETRHDALEDKIDRHNYHKNTRLGETLERQLKIATEERDIQIQEFIKIDSTLEKDLRADWIKKVKGWNEDHSKPSPYLTVSASCKILEADVKLNLCWEELEEIMQGKKTVKSQSLTVFLTTGLELENAQ
;
A
#
# COMPACT_ATOMS: atom_id res chain seq x y z
N MET A 1 2.52 7.79 6.49
CA MET A 1 3.37 8.89 6.94
C MET A 1 4.49 9.01 5.92
N TYR A 2 4.55 10.11 5.16
CA TYR A 2 5.64 10.37 4.22
C TYR A 2 6.76 11.07 4.98
N GLN A 3 7.99 10.60 4.84
CA GLN A 3 9.17 11.22 5.43
C GLN A 3 10.18 11.45 4.31
N GLU A 4 10.72 12.67 4.23
CA GLU A 4 11.72 13.03 3.24
C GLU A 4 12.99 12.20 3.45
N GLY A 5 13.50 11.59 2.38
CA GLY A 5 14.60 10.61 2.45
C GLY A 5 14.19 9.21 2.96
N GLY A 6 12.91 9.00 3.25
CA GLY A 6 12.37 7.68 3.56
C GLY A 6 12.25 6.84 2.29
N GLU A 7 13.20 5.93 2.08
CA GLU A 7 13.10 4.93 1.03
C GLU A 7 12.08 3.86 1.43
N LYS A 8 11.31 3.37 0.45
CA LYS A 8 10.48 2.18 0.68
C LYS A 8 11.45 1.01 0.81
N SER A 9 11.63 0.53 2.04
CA SER A 9 12.39 -0.70 2.25
C SER A 9 11.72 -1.84 1.50
N ASP A 10 12.53 -2.73 0.95
CA ASP A 10 12.13 -3.98 0.28
C ASP A 10 11.25 -4.89 1.17
N GLY A 11 11.10 -4.55 2.45
CA GLY A 11 10.23 -5.30 3.38
C GLY A 11 10.86 -6.61 3.84
N GLU A 12 11.75 -7.22 3.07
CA GLU A 12 12.34 -8.56 3.29
C GLU A 12 13.18 -8.76 4.56
N ALA A 13 13.50 -7.70 5.31
CA ALA A 13 14.37 -7.81 6.49
C ALA A 13 13.81 -8.78 7.55
N PRO A 14 12.55 -8.64 8.02
CA PRO A 14 11.89 -9.63 8.87
C PRO A 14 11.85 -11.05 8.28
N GLU A 15 11.61 -11.21 6.98
CA GLU A 15 11.51 -12.52 6.31
C GLU A 15 12.85 -13.23 6.28
N ARG A 16 13.95 -12.50 6.08
CA ARG A 16 15.32 -13.06 6.15
C ARG A 16 15.67 -13.55 7.55
N VAL A 17 15.24 -12.84 8.58
CA VAL A 17 15.40 -13.27 9.98
C VAL A 17 14.53 -14.49 10.26
N TRP A 18 13.27 -14.47 9.81
CA TRP A 18 12.35 -15.59 9.95
C TRP A 18 12.87 -16.86 9.28
N ALA A 19 13.36 -16.76 8.04
CA ALA A 19 13.92 -17.89 7.29
C ALA A 19 15.13 -18.52 8.01
N MET A 20 15.91 -17.73 8.75
CA MET A 20 17.02 -18.22 9.56
C MET A 20 16.55 -18.89 10.86
N LEU A 21 15.59 -18.29 11.57
CA LEU A 21 15.13 -18.77 12.88
C LEU A 21 14.15 -19.94 12.79
N ASN A 22 13.34 -20.02 11.73
CA ASN A 22 12.29 -21.03 11.59
C ASN A 22 12.83 -22.48 11.65
N PRO A 23 13.93 -22.84 10.96
CA PRO A 23 14.54 -24.17 11.10
C PRO A 23 15.12 -24.45 12.50
N VAL A 24 15.55 -23.40 13.21
CA VAL A 24 16.18 -23.49 14.53
C VAL A 24 15.13 -23.79 15.62
N ALA A 25 13.89 -23.33 15.44
CA ALA A 25 12.80 -23.56 16.38
C ALA A 25 12.57 -25.05 16.69
N MET A 26 12.65 -25.92 15.67
CA MET A 26 12.49 -27.37 15.84
C MET A 26 13.65 -28.02 16.58
N GLN A 27 14.88 -27.53 16.37
CA GLN A 27 16.09 -28.07 17.05
C GLN A 27 16.05 -27.78 18.55
N MET A 28 15.44 -26.66 18.93
CA MET A 28 15.37 -26.18 20.30
C MET A 28 14.27 -26.81 21.13
N LYS A 29 13.32 -27.51 20.51
CA LYS A 29 12.14 -28.07 21.18
C LYS A 29 12.50 -28.99 22.36
N GLU A 30 13.52 -29.83 22.19
CA GLU A 30 13.95 -30.83 23.18
C GLU A 30 15.11 -30.33 24.07
N MET A 31 15.58 -29.10 23.88
CA MET A 31 16.68 -28.52 24.66
C MET A 31 16.21 -28.03 26.03
N GLN A 32 17.05 -28.22 27.06
CA GLN A 32 16.84 -27.61 28.37
C GLN A 32 16.89 -26.08 28.28
N LEU A 33 16.22 -25.38 29.20
CA LEU A 33 16.00 -23.94 29.12
C LEU A 33 17.31 -23.13 29.02
N GLU A 34 18.29 -23.45 29.86
CA GLU A 34 19.61 -22.80 29.86
C GLU A 34 20.36 -23.06 28.55
N THR A 35 20.43 -24.33 28.13
CA THR A 35 21.11 -24.71 26.88
C THR A 35 20.41 -24.12 25.65
N ARG A 36 19.09 -23.91 25.70
CA ARG A 36 18.31 -23.28 24.62
C ARG A 36 18.69 -21.82 24.46
N HIS A 37 18.91 -21.08 25.55
CA HIS A 37 19.30 -19.67 25.50
C HIS A 37 20.68 -19.51 24.85
N ASP A 38 21.68 -20.27 25.31
CA ASP A 38 23.02 -20.25 24.73
C ASP A 38 23.02 -20.61 23.25
N ALA A 39 22.20 -21.59 22.86
CA ALA A 39 22.06 -21.99 21.47
C ALA A 39 21.35 -20.94 20.61
N LEU A 40 20.43 -20.15 21.17
CA LEU A 40 19.82 -19.03 20.44
C LEU A 40 20.85 -17.93 20.20
N GLU A 41 21.62 -17.58 21.22
CA GLU A 41 22.63 -16.54 21.13
C GLU A 41 23.69 -16.88 20.06
N ASP A 42 24.24 -18.11 20.06
CA ASP A 42 25.19 -18.55 19.02
C ASP A 42 24.63 -18.42 17.60
N LYS A 43 23.35 -18.76 17.39
CA LYS A 43 22.72 -18.65 16.06
C LYS A 43 22.52 -17.20 15.64
N ILE A 44 22.10 -16.34 16.56
CA ILE A 44 21.89 -14.91 16.32
C ILE A 44 23.23 -14.22 16.06
N ASP A 45 24.25 -14.51 16.86
CA ASP A 45 25.61 -13.99 16.68
C ASP A 45 26.19 -14.39 15.34
N ARG A 46 26.06 -15.66 14.98
CA ARG A 46 26.46 -16.14 13.65
C ARG A 46 25.71 -15.39 12.55
N HIS A 47 24.41 -15.16 12.69
CA HIS A 47 23.64 -14.40 11.70
C HIS A 47 24.12 -12.94 11.59
N ASN A 48 24.39 -12.27 12.71
CA ASN A 48 24.93 -10.91 12.75
C ASN A 48 26.31 -10.84 12.08
N TYR A 49 27.19 -11.81 12.36
CA TYR A 49 28.49 -11.92 11.71
C TYR A 49 28.37 -12.07 10.18
N HIS A 50 27.51 -12.98 9.70
CA HIS A 50 27.26 -13.14 8.26
C HIS A 50 26.68 -11.88 7.63
N LYS A 51 25.76 -11.20 8.32
CA LYS A 51 25.18 -9.95 7.85
C LYS A 51 26.24 -8.85 7.70
N ASN A 52 27.12 -8.70 8.69
CA ASN A 52 28.19 -7.70 8.65
C ASN A 52 29.22 -8.00 7.56
N THR A 53 29.65 -9.26 7.43
CA THR A 53 30.64 -9.65 6.42
C THR A 53 30.10 -9.59 4.99
N ARG A 54 28.81 -9.89 4.78
CA ARG A 54 28.15 -9.84 3.44
C ARG A 54 27.55 -8.49 3.09
N LEU A 55 27.67 -7.50 3.96
CA LEU A 55 27.05 -6.19 3.74
C LEU A 55 27.56 -5.53 2.46
N GLY A 56 28.87 -5.63 2.17
CA GLY A 56 29.46 -5.06 0.95
C GLY A 56 28.85 -5.65 -0.33
N GLU A 57 28.81 -6.98 -0.44
CA GLU A 57 28.21 -7.68 -1.59
C GLU A 57 26.71 -7.36 -1.75
N THR A 58 26.00 -7.28 -0.61
CA THR A 58 24.56 -6.98 -0.59
C THR A 58 24.29 -5.56 -1.08
N LEU A 59 25.04 -4.57 -0.57
CA LEU A 59 24.91 -3.18 -0.97
C LEU A 59 25.32 -2.97 -2.44
N GLU A 60 26.35 -3.67 -2.93
CA GLU A 60 26.72 -3.59 -4.34
C GLU A 60 25.59 -4.10 -5.25
N ARG A 61 24.99 -5.25 -4.91
CA ARG A 61 23.85 -5.80 -5.65
C ARG A 61 22.65 -4.85 -5.59
N GLN A 62 22.33 -4.34 -4.42
CA GLN A 62 21.21 -3.40 -4.23
C GLN A 62 21.43 -2.11 -5.01
N LEU A 63 22.66 -1.59 -5.05
CA LEU A 63 22.97 -0.37 -5.81
C LEU A 63 22.74 -0.57 -7.32
N LYS A 64 23.10 -1.73 -7.88
CA LYS A 64 22.84 -2.04 -9.29
C LYS A 64 21.34 -2.04 -9.60
N ILE A 65 20.57 -2.76 -8.80
CA ILE A 65 19.11 -2.83 -8.93
C ILE A 65 18.50 -1.43 -8.76
N ALA A 66 18.90 -0.69 -7.74
CA ALA A 66 18.40 0.66 -7.47
C ALA A 66 18.74 1.63 -8.62
N THR A 67 19.88 1.46 -9.28
CA THR A 67 20.26 2.28 -10.44
C THR A 67 19.36 1.99 -11.63
N GLU A 68 19.13 0.72 -11.93
CA GLU A 68 18.23 0.28 -13.02
C GLU A 68 16.79 0.73 -12.77
N GLU A 69 16.26 0.48 -11.56
CA GLU A 69 14.93 0.90 -11.16
C GLU A 69 14.78 2.43 -11.18
N ARG A 70 15.77 3.18 -10.69
CA ARG A 70 15.78 4.65 -10.78
C ARG A 70 15.63 5.11 -12.22
N ASP A 71 16.37 4.50 -13.15
CA ASP A 71 16.31 4.90 -14.55
C ASP A 71 14.93 4.61 -15.17
N ILE A 72 14.30 3.48 -14.83
CA ILE A 72 12.91 3.17 -15.20
C ILE A 72 11.95 4.22 -14.64
N GLN A 73 12.03 4.51 -13.34
CA GLN A 73 11.16 5.49 -12.67
C GLN A 73 11.32 6.90 -13.25
N ILE A 74 12.54 7.32 -13.61
CA ILE A 74 12.78 8.60 -14.28
C ILE A 74 12.10 8.63 -15.65
N GLN A 75 12.21 7.56 -16.44
CA GLN A 75 11.59 7.51 -17.77
C GLN A 75 10.06 7.54 -17.68
N GLU A 76 9.48 6.80 -16.73
CA GLU A 76 8.05 6.83 -16.46
C GLU A 76 7.58 8.21 -15.99
N PHE A 77 8.34 8.82 -15.08
CA PHE A 77 8.07 10.18 -14.62
C PHE A 77 8.05 11.17 -15.78
N ILE A 78 9.06 11.18 -16.65
CA ILE A 78 9.12 12.09 -17.81
C ILE A 78 7.90 11.91 -18.72
N LYS A 79 7.50 10.66 -18.98
CA LYS A 79 6.31 10.36 -19.80
C LYS A 79 5.04 10.93 -19.18
N ILE A 80 4.78 10.66 -17.90
CA ILE A 80 3.61 11.19 -17.18
C ILE A 80 3.66 12.71 -17.14
N ASP A 81 4.82 13.26 -16.84
CA ASP A 81 5.03 14.69 -16.74
C ASP A 81 4.72 15.40 -18.06
N SER A 82 5.13 14.82 -19.20
CA SER A 82 4.85 15.37 -20.54
C SER A 82 3.37 15.43 -20.93
N THR A 83 2.50 14.60 -20.32
CA THR A 83 1.07 14.56 -20.64
C THR A 83 0.25 15.51 -19.77
N LEU A 84 0.82 16.04 -18.69
CA LEU A 84 0.15 16.91 -17.74
C LEU A 84 0.08 18.37 -18.20
N GLU A 85 -1.04 19.02 -17.91
CA GLU A 85 -1.23 20.45 -18.13
C GLU A 85 -0.26 21.27 -17.27
N LYS A 86 0.28 22.36 -17.85
CA LYS A 86 1.31 23.20 -17.21
C LYS A 86 0.80 23.86 -15.93
N ASP A 87 -0.45 24.28 -15.90
CA ASP A 87 -1.05 24.97 -14.76
C ASP A 87 -1.27 24.01 -13.59
N LEU A 88 -1.79 22.81 -13.87
CA LEU A 88 -1.96 21.75 -12.88
C LEU A 88 -0.63 21.36 -12.22
N ARG A 89 0.43 21.26 -13.02
CA ARG A 89 1.79 21.00 -12.55
C ARG A 89 2.32 22.12 -11.65
N ALA A 90 2.15 23.39 -12.05
CA ALA A 90 2.61 24.53 -11.26
C ALA A 90 1.93 24.57 -9.89
N ASP A 91 0.63 24.31 -9.86
CA ASP A 91 -0.16 24.20 -8.62
C ASP A 91 0.30 23.05 -7.74
N TRP A 92 0.57 21.88 -8.33
CA TRP A 92 1.09 20.73 -7.59
C TRP A 92 2.45 21.02 -6.95
N ILE A 93 3.40 21.58 -7.72
CA ILE A 93 4.72 21.96 -7.22
C ILE A 93 4.59 22.97 -6.06
N LYS A 94 3.67 23.93 -6.16
CA LYS A 94 3.40 24.91 -5.09
C LYS A 94 2.87 24.24 -3.83
N LYS A 95 1.96 23.27 -3.95
CA LYS A 95 1.44 22.48 -2.81
C LYS A 95 2.55 21.66 -2.14
N VAL A 96 3.39 20.98 -2.93
CA VAL A 96 4.52 20.20 -2.41
C VAL A 96 5.54 21.08 -1.68
N LYS A 97 5.97 22.19 -2.30
CA LYS A 97 6.90 23.13 -1.65
C LYS A 97 6.31 23.70 -0.36
N GLY A 98 5.06 24.16 -0.42
CA GLY A 98 4.39 24.74 0.74
C GLY A 98 4.28 23.75 1.90
N TRP A 99 4.05 22.47 1.61
CA TRP A 99 3.96 21.40 2.61
C TRP A 99 5.34 20.98 3.15
N ASN A 100 6.38 20.91 2.32
CA ASN A 100 7.74 20.61 2.78
C ASN A 100 8.27 21.69 3.74
N GLU A 101 7.95 22.96 3.48
CA GLU A 101 8.28 24.08 4.37
C GLU A 101 7.48 24.05 5.67
N ASP A 102 6.23 23.59 5.62
CA ASP A 102 5.30 23.59 6.74
C ASP A 102 4.36 22.39 6.68
N HIS A 103 4.69 21.38 7.48
CA HIS A 103 3.95 20.12 7.54
C HIS A 103 2.57 20.25 8.20
N SER A 104 2.21 21.42 8.75
CA SER A 104 0.85 21.69 9.23
C SER A 104 -0.16 21.95 8.10
N LYS A 105 0.34 22.27 6.89
CA LYS A 105 -0.50 22.44 5.70
C LYS A 105 -1.04 21.08 5.21
N PRO A 106 -2.11 21.06 4.41
CA PRO A 106 -2.64 19.82 3.85
C PRO A 106 -1.59 19.10 3.01
N SER A 107 -1.33 17.83 3.34
CA SER A 107 -0.35 17.02 2.61
C SER A 107 -0.84 16.76 1.18
N PRO A 108 -0.03 17.06 0.16
CA PRO A 108 -0.40 16.80 -1.23
C PRO A 108 -0.49 15.30 -1.52
N TYR A 109 0.23 14.47 -0.76
CA TYR A 109 0.28 13.01 -0.95
C TYR A 109 -0.89 12.27 -0.30
N LEU A 110 -1.68 12.95 0.53
CA LEU A 110 -2.92 12.38 1.02
C LEU A 110 -3.99 12.64 -0.02
N THR A 111 -4.62 11.57 -0.49
CA THR A 111 -5.82 11.69 -1.30
C THR A 111 -6.88 12.46 -0.51
N VAL A 112 -7.43 13.51 -1.13
CA VAL A 112 -8.56 14.31 -0.61
C VAL A 112 -9.86 13.47 -0.57
N SER A 113 -9.77 12.15 -0.64
CA SER A 113 -10.89 11.21 -0.46
C SER A 113 -11.50 11.29 0.94
N ALA A 114 -10.81 11.89 1.93
CA ALA A 114 -11.37 12.05 3.26
C ALA A 114 -12.57 13.02 3.31
N SER A 115 -12.74 13.91 2.33
CA SER A 115 -13.90 14.82 2.27
C SER A 115 -15.02 14.34 1.35
N CYS A 116 -14.76 13.37 0.46
CA CYS A 116 -15.80 12.73 -0.33
C CYS A 116 -16.18 11.40 0.32
N LYS A 117 -16.81 11.51 1.50
CA LYS A 117 -17.52 10.37 2.11
C LYS A 117 -18.81 10.16 1.33
N ILE A 118 -18.72 9.71 0.08
CA ILE A 118 -19.88 9.13 -0.57
C ILE A 118 -20.10 7.80 0.16
N LEU A 119 -21.07 7.79 1.07
CA LEU A 119 -21.44 6.56 1.75
C LEU A 119 -22.13 5.65 0.74
N GLU A 120 -21.86 4.35 0.79
CA GLU A 120 -22.55 3.37 -0.05
C GLU A 120 -24.08 3.49 0.11
N ALA A 121 -24.56 3.78 1.32
CA ALA A 121 -25.98 4.02 1.58
C ALA A 121 -26.53 5.26 0.86
N ASP A 122 -25.75 6.32 0.72
CA ASP A 122 -26.17 7.54 0.01
C ASP A 122 -26.30 7.26 -1.50
N VAL A 123 -25.40 6.44 -2.05
CA VAL A 123 -25.47 5.97 -3.45
C VAL A 123 -26.67 5.06 -3.66
N LYS A 124 -26.89 4.09 -2.77
CA LYS A 124 -28.06 3.20 -2.79
C LYS A 124 -29.36 4.00 -2.75
N LEU A 125 -29.42 5.02 -1.89
CA LEU A 125 -30.58 5.89 -1.77
C LEU A 125 -30.81 6.62 -3.10
N ASN A 126 -29.83 7.33 -3.64
CA ASN A 126 -29.99 8.07 -4.90
C ASN A 126 -30.49 7.17 -6.05
N LEU A 127 -29.92 5.96 -6.19
CA LEU A 127 -30.35 5.02 -7.23
C LEU A 127 -31.80 4.53 -7.03
N CYS A 128 -32.22 4.29 -5.78
CA CYS A 128 -33.61 3.95 -5.47
C CYS A 128 -34.58 5.09 -5.83
N TRP A 129 -34.19 6.35 -5.59
CA TRP A 129 -35.01 7.51 -5.96
C TRP A 129 -35.13 7.65 -7.48
N GLU A 130 -34.04 7.50 -8.23
CA GLU A 130 -34.06 7.51 -9.70
C GLU A 130 -34.96 6.41 -10.28
N GLU A 131 -34.86 5.19 -9.74
CA GLU A 131 -35.74 4.08 -10.16
C GLU A 131 -37.22 4.35 -9.86
N LEU A 132 -37.53 4.94 -8.70
CA LEU A 132 -38.89 5.33 -8.36
C LEU A 132 -39.42 6.40 -9.32
N GLU A 133 -38.61 7.41 -9.66
CA GLU A 133 -38.99 8.44 -10.62
C GLU A 133 -39.27 7.85 -12.02
N GLU A 134 -38.45 6.91 -12.47
CA GLU A 134 -38.65 6.23 -13.76
C GLU A 134 -39.92 5.37 -13.78
N ILE A 135 -40.25 4.73 -12.66
CA ILE A 135 -41.51 3.99 -12.47
C ILE A 135 -42.70 4.97 -12.48
N MET A 136 -42.61 6.09 -11.76
CA MET A 136 -43.65 7.12 -11.73
C MET A 136 -43.89 7.77 -13.09
N GLN A 137 -42.83 7.94 -13.89
CA GLN A 137 -42.91 8.44 -15.27
C GLN A 137 -43.40 7.37 -16.27
N GLY A 138 -43.66 6.14 -15.82
CA GLY A 138 -44.14 5.03 -16.66
C GLY A 138 -43.10 4.49 -17.64
N LYS A 139 -41.82 4.83 -17.46
CA LYS A 139 -40.72 4.43 -18.36
C LYS A 139 -40.24 3.00 -18.10
N LYS A 140 -40.47 2.48 -16.90
CA LYS A 140 -40.14 1.09 -16.50
C LYS A 140 -41.35 0.40 -15.88
N THR A 141 -41.55 -0.87 -16.21
CA THR A 141 -42.54 -1.73 -15.55
C THR A 141 -42.03 -2.18 -14.18
N VAL A 142 -42.92 -2.25 -13.19
CA VAL A 142 -42.58 -2.74 -11.84
C VAL A 142 -42.16 -4.20 -11.94
N LYS A 143 -40.88 -4.48 -11.70
CA LYS A 143 -40.34 -5.84 -11.64
C LYS A 143 -40.27 -6.32 -10.19
N SER A 144 -40.26 -7.64 -9.99
CA SER A 144 -40.15 -8.28 -8.66
C SER A 144 -38.88 -7.87 -7.89
N GLN A 145 -37.81 -7.52 -8.62
CA GLN A 145 -36.57 -7.00 -8.04
C GLN A 145 -36.09 -5.79 -8.85
N SER A 146 -35.68 -4.74 -8.14
CA SER A 146 -35.05 -3.54 -8.71
C SER A 146 -33.61 -3.85 -9.13
N LEU A 147 -33.09 -3.09 -10.11
CA LEU A 147 -31.71 -3.27 -10.59
C LEU A 147 -30.72 -2.90 -9.48
N THR A 148 -31.02 -1.85 -8.73
CA THR A 148 -30.25 -1.43 -7.55
C THR A 148 -30.18 -2.57 -6.54
N VAL A 149 -31.31 -3.18 -6.19
CA VAL A 149 -31.35 -4.31 -5.25
C VAL A 149 -30.52 -5.50 -5.75
N PHE A 150 -30.60 -5.82 -7.05
CA PHE A 150 -29.81 -6.90 -7.65
C PHE A 150 -28.30 -6.63 -7.51
N LEU A 151 -27.84 -5.43 -7.88
CA LEU A 151 -26.44 -5.04 -7.78
C LEU A 151 -25.92 -5.05 -6.33
N THR A 152 -26.71 -4.53 -5.38
CA THR A 152 -26.31 -4.53 -3.97
C THR A 152 -26.18 -5.94 -3.42
N THR A 153 -27.13 -6.83 -3.75
CA THR A 153 -27.03 -8.23 -3.33
C THR A 153 -25.84 -8.95 -3.94
N GLY A 154 -25.47 -8.62 -5.19
CA GLY A 154 -24.27 -9.19 -5.83
C GLY A 154 -22.98 -8.76 -5.15
N LEU A 155 -22.84 -7.47 -4.84
CA LEU A 155 -21.67 -6.93 -4.13
C LEU A 155 -21.56 -7.45 -2.69
N GLU A 156 -22.70 -7.58 -1.99
CA GLU A 156 -22.74 -8.15 -0.63
C GLU A 156 -22.32 -9.63 -0.62
N LEU A 157 -22.68 -10.40 -1.66
CA LEU A 157 -22.24 -11.78 -1.81
C LEU A 157 -20.74 -11.89 -2.12
N GLU A 158 -20.19 -11.02 -2.98
CA GLU A 158 -18.75 -10.98 -3.29
C GLU A 158 -17.91 -10.68 -2.03
N ASN A 159 -18.33 -9.69 -1.24
CA ASN A 159 -17.63 -9.33 0.01
C ASN A 159 -17.67 -10.43 1.08
N ALA A 160 -18.60 -11.39 0.97
CA ALA A 160 -18.75 -12.49 1.91
C ALA A 160 -17.95 -13.75 1.51
N GLN A 161 -17.25 -13.74 0.37
CA GLN A 161 -16.37 -14.81 -0.11
C GLN A 161 -14.90 -14.55 0.23
#